data_AF-A0A7C3BLF4-F1
#
_entry.id   AF-A0A7C3BLF4-F1
#
_cell.length_a   1.000
_cell.length_b   1.000
_cell.length_c   1.000
_cell.angle_alpha   90.00
_cell.angle_beta   90.00
_cell.angle_gamma   90.00
#
_symmetry.space_group_name_H-M   'P 1'
#
loop_
_entity.id
_entity.type
_entity.pdbx_description
1 polymer ?
#
loop_
_entity_poly.entity_id
_entity_poly.type
_entity_poly.pdbx_seq_one_letter_code
_entity_poly.pdbx_strand_id
1 'polypeptide(L)' 'MAIDPVCKMEVDEAKAAATSEYQGKKYYFCAIGCKKAFDQDPEKYLAEEKK' A
#
# COMPACT_ATOMS: atom_id res chain seq x y z
N MET A 1 -7.65 9.41 2.76
CA MET A 1 -6.26 9.52 2.26
C MET A 1 -5.47 8.39 2.87
N ALA A 2 -4.95 7.51 2.03
CA ALA A 2 -4.19 6.35 2.43
C ALA A 2 -2.71 6.58 2.10
N ILE A 3 -1.80 5.97 2.85
CA ILE A 3 -0.37 6.05 2.57
C ILE A 3 0.01 4.77 1.84
N ASP A 4 0.70 4.90 0.71
CA ASP A 4 1.30 3.77 0.02
C ASP A 4 2.52 3.29 0.84
N PRO A 5 2.51 2.09 1.43
CA PRO A 5 3.58 1.63 2.30
C PRO A 5 4.87 1.29 1.53
N VAL A 6 4.82 1.21 0.20
CA VAL A 6 6.00 0.96 -0.65
C VAL A 6 6.76 2.24 -0.95
N CYS A 7 6.04 3.31 -1.36
CA CYS A 7 6.67 4.57 -1.75
C CYS A 7 6.51 5.71 -0.74
N LYS A 8 5.78 5.47 0.37
CA LYS A 8 5.44 6.46 1.42
C LYS A 8 4.75 7.70 0.86
N MET A 9 4.10 7.57 -0.30
CA MET A 9 3.35 8.63 -0.95
C MET A 9 1.90 8.62 -0.48
N GLU A 10 1.33 9.79 -0.27
CA GLU A 10 -0.10 9.93 0.00
C GLU A 10 -0.90 9.61 -1.26
N VAL A 11 -1.82 8.67 -1.13
CA VAL A 11 -2.72 8.18 -2.18
C VAL A 11 -4.14 8.47 -1.77
N ASP A 12 -4.85 9.14 -2.68
CA ASP A 12 -6.29 9.25 -2.54
C ASP A 12 -6.95 7.91 -2.84
N GLU A 13 -7.78 7.44 -1.93
CA GLU A 13 -8.51 6.17 -2.03
C GLU A 13 -9.39 6.14 -3.29
N ALA A 14 -9.93 7.30 -3.66
CA ALA A 14 -10.73 7.50 -4.86
C ALA A 14 -9.90 7.56 -6.17
N LYS A 15 -8.59 7.81 -6.08
CA LYS A 15 -7.66 7.90 -7.22
C LYS A 15 -6.59 6.81 -7.22
N ALA A 16 -6.68 5.85 -6.28
CA ALA A 16 -5.71 4.80 -6.15
C ALA A 16 -5.67 3.98 -7.44
N ALA A 17 -4.48 3.89 -8.04
CA ALA A 17 -4.29 3.10 -9.25
C ALA A 17 -4.44 1.59 -8.96
N ALA A 18 -4.15 1.18 -7.73
CA ALA A 18 -4.31 -0.18 -7.28
C ALA A 18 -4.62 -0.23 -5.77
N THR A 19 -5.30 -1.29 -5.34
CA THR A 19 -5.58 -1.55 -3.92
C THR A 19 -5.24 -3.00 -3.58
N SER A 20 -4.91 -3.26 -2.32
CA SER A 20 -4.69 -4.61 -1.80
C SER A 20 -5.34 -4.75 -0.44
N GLU A 21 -5.92 -5.91 -0.16
CA GLU A 21 -6.55 -6.19 1.12
C GLU A 21 -5.67 -7.16 1.89
N TYR A 22 -5.13 -6.73 3.04
CA TYR A 22 -4.22 -7.52 3.86
C TYR A 22 -4.63 -7.45 5.32
N GLN A 23 -4.77 -8.61 5.97
CA GLN A 23 -5.23 -8.74 7.36
C GLN A 23 -6.56 -7.99 7.66
N GLY A 24 -7.47 -7.96 6.68
CA GLY A 24 -8.75 -7.25 6.80
C GLY A 24 -8.64 -5.72 6.73
N LYS A 25 -7.47 -5.19 6.34
CA LYS A 25 -7.26 -3.77 6.04
C LYS A 25 -7.07 -3.57 4.54
N LYS A 26 -7.72 -2.54 3.99
CA LYS A 26 -7.46 -2.07 2.63
C LYS A 26 -6.28 -1.12 2.60
N TYR A 27 -5.33 -1.43 1.74
CA TYR A 27 -4.18 -0.61 1.39
C TYR A 27 -4.34 -0.09 -0.03
N TYR A 28 -3.89 1.13 -0.25
CA TYR A 28 -4.02 1.83 -1.52
C TYR A 28 -2.64 2.17 -2.04
N PHE A 29 -2.46 1.99 -3.34
CA PHE A 29 -1.17 2.11 -4.01
C PHE A 29 -1.26 3.14 -5.12
N CYS A 30 -0.21 3.95 -5.24
CA CYS A 30 -0.14 4.99 -6.26
C CYS A 30 0.04 4.39 -7.66
N ALA A 31 0.56 3.17 -7.73
CA ALA A 31 0.83 2.44 -8.95
C ALA A 31 0.66 0.93 -8.78
N ILE A 32 0.41 0.24 -9.90
CA ILE A 32 0.37 -1.23 -9.96
C ILE A 32 1.72 -1.83 -9.53
N GLY A 33 2.84 -1.14 -9.82
CA GLY A 33 4.17 -1.54 -9.37
C GLY A 33 4.30 -1.60 -7.85
N CYS A 34 3.75 -0.61 -7.14
CA CYS A 34 3.70 -0.61 -5.67
C CYS A 34 2.83 -1.74 -5.15
N LYS A 35 1.64 -1.97 -5.74
CA LYS A 35 0.84 -3.16 -5.36
C LYS A 35 1.65 -4.44 -5.52
N LYS A 36 2.36 -4.62 -6.63
CA LYS A 36 3.12 -5.84 -6.90
C LYS A 36 4.27 -6.05 -5.92
N ALA A 37 5.01 -4.98 -5.60
CA ALA A 37 6.04 -5.02 -4.57
C ALA A 37 5.44 -5.36 -3.20
N PHE A 38 4.31 -4.74 -2.85
CA PHE A 38 3.59 -5.03 -1.61
C PHE A 38 3.07 -6.46 -1.57
N ASP A 39 2.55 -7.01 -2.67
CA ASP A 39 2.07 -8.40 -2.76
C ASP A 39 3.22 -9.41 -2.54
N GLN A 40 4.45 -9.06 -2.96
CA GLN A 40 5.62 -9.89 -2.76
C GLN A 40 6.06 -9.95 -1.29
N ASP A 41 5.98 -8.83 -0.56
CA ASP A 41 6.53 -8.74 0.79
C ASP A 41 5.73 -7.78 1.71
N PRO A 42 4.42 -8.01 1.90
CA PRO A 42 3.54 -7.05 2.56
C PRO A 42 3.94 -6.79 4.00
N GLU A 43 4.38 -7.83 4.72
CA GLU A 43 4.83 -7.71 6.11
C GLU A 43 6.01 -6.77 6.28
N LYS A 44 6.95 -6.74 5.32
CA LYS A 44 8.10 -5.85 5.35
C LYS A 44 7.69 -4.39 5.22
N TYR A 45 6.80 -4.09 4.27
CA TYR A 45 6.30 -2.73 4.05
C TYR A 45 5.39 -2.27 5.19
N LEU A 46 4.58 -3.17 5.76
CA LEU A 46 3.71 -2.87 6.91
C LEU A 46 4.45 -2.74 8.25
N ALA A 47 5.57 -3.43 8.41
CA ALA A 47 6.41 -3.31 9.61
C ALA A 47 7.05 -1.92 9.71
N GLU A 48 7.41 -1.29 8.59
CA GLU A 48 7.99 0.06 8.58
C GLU A 48 6.99 1.16 8.93
N GLU A 49 5.69 0.99 8.68
CA GLU A 49 4.66 1.97 9.04
C GLU A 49 4.33 1.98 10.55
N LYS A 50 4.72 0.95 11.31
CA LYS A 50 4.31 0.76 12.72
C LYS A 50 5.28 1.29 13.77
N LYS A 51 6.31 2.06 13.42
CA LYS A 51 7.31 2.53 14.39
C LYS A 51 7.04 3.92 14.95
#